data_AF-A0A2P6U2B7-F1
#
_entry.id   AF-A0A2P6U2B7-F1
#
_cell.length_a   1.000
_cell.length_b   1.000
_cell.length_c   1.000
_cell.angle_alpha   90.00
_cell.angle_beta   90.00
_cell.angle_gamma   90.00
#
_symmetry.space_group_name_H-M   'P 1'
#
loop_
_entity.id
_entity.type
_entity.pdbx_description
1 polymer ?
#
loop_
_entity_poly.entity_id
_entity_poly.type
_entity_poly.pdbx_seq_one_letter_code
_entity_poly.pdbx_strand_id
1 'polypeptide(L)'
;MPEDLETGGQPQLRRGVSKTGRMAEFGTADEEVERICKHERNYYFVLHVKKDTPKADIKANYYKISRLVHPDKCSHPKAGDAAAVLNQAWDTLNNPIKKRAYDAYVDDINVDAPEGQTYAEWEASNATQQIQLPRWVQAILRLPGGVIILALILLPLTLILLALMLALMIICIPIQLVCNCLGCAPQPPPQGATATDAGADDATRASGGLTQEEMMAEMAARNAEARKAAGKPPAQQAPMSA
;
A
#
# COMPACT_ATOMS: atom_id res chain seq x y z
N MET A 1 18.16 -38.87 -58.54
CA MET A 1 18.49 -37.60 -59.23
C MET A 1 17.41 -36.61 -58.82
N PRO A 2 17.74 -35.47 -58.21
CA PRO A 2 16.76 -34.55 -57.64
C PRO A 2 16.33 -33.45 -58.63
N GLU A 3 15.06 -33.09 -58.52
CA GLU A 3 14.37 -31.97 -59.18
C GLU A 3 14.37 -30.73 -58.24
N ASP A 4 14.81 -29.59 -58.82
CA ASP A 4 14.43 -28.16 -58.62
C ASP A 4 14.19 -27.63 -57.18
N LEU A 5 14.94 -26.69 -56.59
CA LEU A 5 15.45 -25.34 -56.93
C LEU A 5 14.38 -24.22 -57.10
N GLU A 6 14.45 -23.28 -56.14
CA GLU A 6 13.81 -21.94 -56.02
C GLU A 6 12.38 -21.90 -55.43
N THR A 7 12.14 -21.25 -54.29
CA THR A 7 12.15 -19.78 -54.19
C THR A 7 12.43 -19.32 -52.75
N GLY A 8 13.44 -18.47 -52.61
CA GLY A 8 13.80 -17.80 -51.37
C GLY A 8 12.90 -16.61 -51.03
N GLY A 9 12.84 -16.28 -49.74
CA GLY A 9 12.13 -15.12 -49.23
C GLY A 9 11.99 -15.10 -47.71
N GLN A 10 13.07 -15.30 -46.96
CA GLN A 10 13.06 -15.05 -45.51
C GLN A 10 12.99 -13.53 -45.27
N PRO A 11 11.99 -13.01 -44.52
CA PRO A 11 11.99 -11.61 -44.13
C PRO A 11 13.10 -11.38 -43.12
N GLN A 12 14.09 -10.60 -43.54
CA GLN A 12 15.19 -10.09 -42.74
C GLN A 12 14.65 -9.43 -41.46
N LEU A 13 14.79 -10.10 -40.31
CA LEU A 13 14.51 -9.52 -39.01
C LEU A 13 15.50 -8.38 -38.78
N ARG A 14 14.99 -7.15 -38.90
CA ARG A 14 15.74 -5.90 -38.78
C ARG A 14 16.35 -5.80 -37.38
N ARG A 15 17.64 -6.14 -37.26
CA ARG A 15 18.43 -6.03 -36.02
C ARG A 15 18.64 -4.56 -35.65
N GLY A 16 17.71 -4.01 -34.89
CA GLY A 16 17.91 -2.77 -34.15
C GLY A 16 18.81 -3.02 -32.95
N VAL A 17 20.07 -2.62 -33.04
CA VAL A 17 20.99 -2.55 -31.90
C VAL A 17 20.52 -1.42 -30.97
N SER A 18 20.01 -1.77 -29.79
CA SER A 18 19.77 -0.80 -28.71
C SER A 18 20.71 -1.08 -27.53
N LYS A 19 21.59 -0.10 -27.30
CA LYS A 19 22.53 0.02 -26.17
C LYS A 19 21.72 0.30 -24.90
N THR A 20 21.58 -0.67 -24.01
CA THR A 20 21.45 -0.51 -22.54
C THR A 20 21.67 -1.88 -21.89
N GLY A 21 22.43 -1.91 -20.79
CA GLY A 21 22.97 -3.12 -20.17
C GLY A 21 21.94 -4.22 -19.92
N ARG A 22 22.37 -5.46 -20.23
CA ARG A 22 21.73 -6.77 -20.00
C ARG A 22 20.57 -6.73 -19.00
N MET A 23 19.35 -6.60 -19.52
CA MET A 23 18.12 -6.92 -18.82
C MET A 23 17.73 -8.35 -19.22
N ALA A 24 17.11 -9.10 -18.30
CA ALA A 24 16.66 -10.46 -18.53
C ALA A 24 15.99 -10.58 -19.90
N GLU A 25 16.44 -11.57 -20.68
CA GLU A 25 15.94 -11.87 -22.01
C GLU A 25 14.49 -12.36 -21.85
N PHE A 26 13.53 -11.44 -21.94
CA PHE A 26 12.11 -11.79 -21.99
C PHE A 26 11.89 -12.65 -23.23
N GLY A 27 11.29 -13.81 -23.06
CA GLY A 27 11.01 -14.74 -24.15
C GLY A 27 9.97 -14.21 -25.14
N THR A 28 9.53 -15.08 -26.04
CA THR A 28 8.35 -14.78 -26.86
C THR A 28 7.10 -14.62 -25.97
N ALA A 29 6.08 -13.91 -26.48
CA ALA A 29 4.85 -13.67 -25.72
C ALA A 29 4.20 -14.97 -25.22
N ASP A 30 4.21 -16.01 -26.05
CA ASP A 30 3.59 -17.30 -25.73
C ASP A 30 4.39 -18.07 -24.65
N GLU A 31 5.72 -18.05 -24.73
CA GLU A 31 6.61 -18.64 -23.70
C GLU A 31 6.45 -17.96 -22.34
N GLU A 32 6.31 -16.62 -22.34
CA GLU A 32 6.08 -15.87 -21.11
C GLU A 32 4.71 -16.18 -20.49
N VAL A 33 3.67 -16.35 -21.31
CA VAL A 33 2.34 -16.79 -20.83
C VAL A 33 2.43 -18.16 -20.17
N GLU A 34 3.08 -19.13 -20.81
CA GLU A 34 3.23 -20.47 -20.25
C GLU A 34 4.03 -20.47 -18.94
N ARG A 35 5.11 -19.68 -18.89
CA ARG A 35 5.93 -19.53 -17.68
C ARG A 35 5.15 -18.96 -16.51
N ILE A 36 4.36 -17.91 -16.75
CA ILE A 36 3.54 -17.25 -15.71
C ILE A 36 2.47 -18.22 -15.19
N CYS A 37 1.75 -18.90 -16.08
CA CYS A 37 0.76 -19.90 -15.69
C CYS A 37 1.38 -21.05 -14.88
N LYS A 38 2.63 -21.42 -15.17
CA LYS A 38 3.32 -22.50 -14.42
C LYS A 38 3.74 -22.09 -13.01
N HIS A 39 4.03 -20.81 -12.77
CA HIS A 39 4.56 -20.30 -11.49
C HIS A 39 3.67 -19.22 -10.88
N GLU A 40 2.36 -19.38 -11.00
CA GLU A 40 1.37 -18.38 -10.60
C GLU A 40 1.41 -17.98 -9.12
N ARG A 41 1.96 -18.83 -8.25
CA ARG A 41 2.13 -18.56 -6.81
C ARG A 41 3.35 -17.70 -6.48
N ASN A 42 4.40 -17.75 -7.30
CA ASN A 42 5.66 -17.04 -7.04
C ASN A 42 5.69 -15.69 -7.79
N TYR A 43 5.23 -14.64 -7.14
CA TYR A 43 5.10 -13.30 -7.71
C TYR A 43 6.44 -12.68 -8.08
N TYR A 44 7.51 -13.00 -7.34
CA TYR A 44 8.86 -12.57 -7.67
C TYR A 44 9.33 -13.18 -9.00
N PHE A 45 9.09 -14.48 -9.18
CA PHE A 45 9.39 -15.18 -10.42
C PHE A 45 8.52 -14.67 -11.58
N VAL A 46 7.21 -14.49 -11.37
CA VAL A 46 6.28 -13.96 -12.39
C VAL A 46 6.76 -12.61 -12.94
N LEU A 47 7.20 -11.69 -12.08
CA LEU A 47 7.66 -10.34 -12.45
C LEU A 47 9.14 -10.25 -12.86
N HIS A 48 9.89 -11.37 -12.90
CA HIS A 48 11.34 -11.39 -13.15
C HIS A 48 12.14 -10.49 -12.20
N VAL A 49 11.77 -10.48 -10.92
CA VAL A 49 12.42 -9.64 -9.89
C VAL A 49 12.87 -10.48 -8.69
N LYS A 50 13.84 -9.96 -7.94
CA LYS A 50 14.31 -10.57 -6.69
C LYS A 50 13.60 -9.92 -5.49
N LYS A 51 13.62 -10.57 -4.32
CA LYS A 51 13.04 -10.04 -3.06
C LYS A 51 13.59 -8.64 -2.72
N ASP A 52 14.87 -8.42 -3.01
CA ASP A 52 15.62 -7.18 -2.75
C ASP A 52 15.51 -6.11 -3.85
N THR A 53 14.77 -6.38 -4.93
CA THR A 53 14.64 -5.44 -6.05
C THR A 53 13.86 -4.19 -5.63
N PRO A 54 14.32 -2.97 -6.01
CA PRO A 54 13.62 -1.74 -5.68
C PRO A 54 12.30 -1.63 -6.44
N LYS A 55 11.32 -0.93 -5.84
CA LYS A 55 9.96 -0.77 -6.38
C LYS A 55 9.92 -0.20 -7.81
N ALA A 56 10.88 0.66 -8.16
CA ALA A 56 10.98 1.24 -9.51
C ALA A 56 11.20 0.15 -10.58
N ASP A 57 12.06 -0.83 -10.29
CA ASP A 57 12.39 -1.92 -11.22
C ASP A 57 11.24 -2.93 -11.32
N ILE A 58 10.55 -3.19 -10.20
CA ILE A 58 9.31 -4.01 -10.19
C ILE A 58 8.27 -3.40 -11.15
N LYS A 59 8.07 -2.08 -11.06
CA LYS A 59 7.16 -1.34 -11.93
C LYS A 59 7.59 -1.41 -13.40
N ALA A 60 8.88 -1.25 -13.67
CA ALA A 60 9.42 -1.30 -15.02
C ALA A 60 9.24 -2.69 -15.66
N ASN A 61 9.48 -3.77 -14.89
CA ASN A 61 9.29 -5.13 -15.37
C ASN A 61 7.82 -5.48 -15.60
N TYR A 62 6.94 -5.07 -14.68
CA TYR A 62 5.49 -5.24 -14.84
C TYR A 62 5.00 -4.70 -16.19
N TYR A 63 5.36 -3.46 -16.56
CA TYR A 63 4.90 -2.88 -17.83
C TYR A 63 5.46 -3.59 -19.06
N LYS A 64 6.68 -4.15 -18.99
CA LYS A 64 7.27 -4.90 -20.10
C LYS A 64 6.49 -6.19 -20.32
N ILE A 65 6.30 -6.98 -19.26
CA ILE A 65 5.61 -8.27 -19.34
C ILE A 65 4.14 -8.06 -19.71
N SER A 66 3.47 -7.07 -19.10
CA SER A 66 2.06 -6.76 -19.38
C SER A 66 1.79 -6.47 -20.85
N ARG A 67 2.71 -5.81 -21.55
CA ARG A 67 2.60 -5.56 -22.99
C ARG A 67 2.76 -6.82 -23.84
N LEU A 68 3.49 -7.82 -23.35
CA LEU A 68 3.71 -9.10 -24.03
C LEU A 68 2.51 -10.02 -23.84
N VAL A 69 1.98 -10.13 -22.61
CA VAL A 69 0.90 -11.07 -22.26
C VAL A 69 -0.50 -10.48 -22.39
N HIS A 70 -0.65 -9.27 -22.92
CA HIS A 70 -1.97 -8.65 -23.09
C HIS A 70 -2.85 -9.49 -24.03
N PRO A 71 -4.11 -9.79 -23.68
CA PRO A 71 -4.97 -10.70 -24.44
C PRO A 71 -5.30 -10.22 -25.86
N ASP A 72 -5.14 -8.93 -26.14
CA ASP A 72 -5.29 -8.36 -27.49
C ASP A 72 -4.08 -8.63 -28.40
N LYS A 73 -2.88 -8.78 -27.82
CA LYS A 73 -1.61 -8.91 -28.57
C LYS A 73 -1.09 -10.34 -28.62
N CYS A 74 -1.40 -11.14 -27.62
CA CYS A 74 -1.02 -12.54 -27.54
C CYS A 74 -2.23 -13.41 -27.90
N SER A 75 -2.07 -14.27 -28.90
CA SER A 75 -3.13 -15.19 -29.35
C SER A 75 -3.22 -16.47 -28.51
N HIS A 76 -2.42 -16.60 -27.45
CA HIS A 76 -2.42 -17.78 -26.59
C HIS A 76 -3.73 -17.88 -25.78
N PRO A 77 -4.36 -19.06 -25.68
CA PRO A 77 -5.65 -19.22 -24.98
C PRO A 77 -5.60 -18.84 -23.49
N LYS A 78 -4.43 -18.97 -22.86
CA LYS A 78 -4.19 -18.62 -21.44
C LYS A 78 -3.67 -17.19 -21.21
N ALA A 79 -3.64 -16.33 -22.24
CA ALA A 79 -3.12 -14.97 -22.09
C ALA A 79 -3.91 -14.16 -21.04
N GLY A 80 -5.23 -14.36 -20.96
CA GLY A 80 -6.08 -13.74 -19.94
C GLY A 80 -5.68 -14.14 -18.51
N ASP A 81 -5.46 -15.44 -18.28
CA ASP A 81 -5.07 -15.97 -16.97
C ASP A 81 -3.69 -15.46 -16.56
N ALA A 82 -2.72 -15.50 -17.46
CA ALA A 82 -1.37 -14.98 -17.20
C ALA A 82 -1.39 -13.47 -16.90
N ALA A 83 -2.20 -12.69 -17.62
CA ALA A 83 -2.36 -11.27 -17.34
C ALA A 83 -3.00 -11.00 -15.97
N ALA A 84 -3.98 -11.82 -15.57
CA ALA A 84 -4.60 -11.74 -14.24
C ALA A 84 -3.59 -12.02 -13.12
N VAL A 85 -2.82 -13.10 -13.24
CA VAL A 85 -1.74 -13.46 -12.29
C VAL A 85 -0.69 -12.36 -12.22
N LEU A 86 -0.27 -11.81 -13.37
CA LEU A 86 0.69 -10.70 -13.43
C LEU A 86 0.18 -9.45 -12.69
N ASN A 87 -1.11 -9.12 -12.85
CA ASN A 87 -1.73 -7.99 -12.15
C ASN A 87 -1.78 -8.24 -10.64
N GLN A 88 -2.17 -9.44 -10.21
CA GLN A 88 -2.19 -9.81 -8.80
C GLN A 88 -0.80 -9.74 -8.15
N ALA A 89 0.22 -10.23 -8.86
CA ALA A 89 1.61 -10.14 -8.43
C ALA A 89 2.05 -8.67 -8.26
N TRP A 90 1.71 -7.82 -9.24
CA TRP A 90 2.00 -6.39 -9.17
C TRP A 90 1.30 -5.71 -8.00
N ASP A 91 -0.01 -5.92 -7.82
CA ASP A 91 -0.79 -5.28 -6.75
C ASP A 91 -0.27 -5.65 -5.35
N THR A 92 0.18 -6.89 -5.20
CA THR A 92 0.74 -7.40 -3.94
C THR A 92 2.13 -6.81 -3.67
N LEU A 93 3.05 -6.85 -4.64
CA LEU A 93 4.42 -6.36 -4.44
C LEU A 93 4.55 -4.83 -4.49
N ASN A 94 3.61 -4.12 -5.14
CA ASN A 94 3.59 -2.66 -5.23
C ASN A 94 3.23 -2.02 -3.88
N ASN A 95 2.36 -2.63 -3.08
CA ASN A 95 1.98 -2.10 -1.77
C ASN A 95 2.94 -2.63 -0.68
N PRO A 96 3.62 -1.76 0.09
CA PRO A 96 4.59 -2.20 1.09
C PRO A 96 3.97 -3.04 2.23
N ILE A 97 2.68 -2.89 2.52
CA ILE A 97 2.00 -3.68 3.54
C ILE A 97 1.73 -5.10 3.01
N LYS A 98 1.16 -5.19 1.80
CA LYS A 98 0.90 -6.48 1.13
C LYS A 98 2.20 -7.21 0.81
N LYS A 99 3.26 -6.51 0.39
CA LYS A 99 4.58 -7.10 0.17
C LYS A 99 5.11 -7.79 1.42
N ARG A 100 5.00 -7.16 2.60
CA ARG A 100 5.43 -7.79 3.86
C ARG A 100 4.61 -9.04 4.21
N ALA A 101 3.30 -8.99 3.99
CA ALA A 101 2.44 -10.15 4.20
C ALA A 101 2.81 -11.29 3.24
N TYR A 102 3.05 -10.97 1.97
CA TYR A 102 3.53 -11.92 0.97
C TYR A 102 4.91 -12.48 1.29
N ASP A 103 5.83 -11.67 1.80
CA ASP A 103 7.14 -12.14 2.25
C ASP A 103 7.02 -13.16 3.40
N ALA A 104 6.09 -12.94 4.34
CA ALA A 104 5.79 -13.91 5.39
C ALA A 104 5.16 -15.20 4.84
N TYR A 105 4.29 -15.10 3.83
CA TYR A 105 3.73 -16.26 3.11
C TYR A 105 4.82 -17.08 2.41
N VAL A 106 5.76 -16.43 1.73
CA VAL A 106 6.88 -17.11 1.04
C VAL A 106 7.81 -17.81 2.03
N ASP A 107 7.97 -17.26 3.24
CA ASP A 107 8.82 -17.86 4.26
C ASP A 107 8.12 -19.05 4.97
N ASP A 108 6.78 -19.08 5.01
CA ASP A 108 5.95 -20.14 5.63
C ASP A 108 5.60 -21.28 4.66
N ILE A 109 5.36 -20.94 3.38
CA ILE A 109 4.91 -21.86 2.34
C ILE A 109 5.94 -21.95 1.23
N ASN A 110 6.25 -23.18 0.80
CA ASN A 110 7.10 -23.40 -0.37
C ASN A 110 6.34 -23.04 -1.66
N VAL A 111 6.48 -21.80 -2.10
CA VAL A 111 5.82 -21.27 -3.31
C VAL A 111 6.27 -21.92 -4.62
N ASP A 112 7.41 -22.62 -4.62
CA ASP A 112 7.94 -23.30 -5.79
C ASP A 112 7.39 -24.72 -5.94
N ALA A 113 6.77 -25.27 -4.90
CA ALA A 113 6.11 -26.58 -4.98
C ALA A 113 4.84 -26.48 -5.84
N PRO A 114 4.56 -27.44 -6.74
CA PRO A 114 3.41 -27.42 -7.64
C PRO A 114 2.06 -27.52 -6.91
N GLU A 115 2.05 -28.12 -5.71
CA GLU A 115 0.88 -28.27 -4.85
C GLU A 115 1.09 -27.45 -3.57
N GLY A 116 0.32 -26.39 -3.38
CA GLY A 116 0.41 -25.52 -2.22
C GLY A 116 -0.73 -24.51 -2.17
N GLN A 117 -1.02 -23.99 -0.98
CA GLN A 117 -2.05 -22.95 -0.81
C GLN A 117 -1.65 -21.69 -1.58
N THR A 118 -2.60 -21.09 -2.27
CA THR A 118 -2.39 -19.82 -2.99
C THR A 118 -2.32 -18.66 -2.00
N TYR A 119 -1.59 -17.59 -2.33
CA TYR A 119 -1.51 -16.40 -1.47
C TYR A 119 -2.88 -15.84 -1.07
N ALA A 120 -3.88 -15.87 -1.97
CA ALA A 120 -5.24 -15.44 -1.65
C ALA A 120 -5.92 -16.31 -0.58
N GLU A 121 -5.68 -17.62 -0.59
CA GLU A 121 -6.20 -18.57 0.40
C GLU A 121 -5.48 -18.41 1.74
N TRP A 122 -4.16 -18.19 1.70
CA TRP A 122 -3.37 -17.87 2.88
C TRP A 122 -3.81 -16.53 3.48
N GLU A 123 -4.05 -15.50 2.67
CA GLU A 123 -4.54 -14.20 3.14
C GLU A 123 -5.93 -14.32 3.78
N ALA A 124 -6.83 -15.13 3.21
CA ALA A 124 -8.15 -15.40 3.80
C ALA A 124 -8.04 -16.12 5.16
N SER A 125 -7.11 -17.08 5.27
CA SER A 125 -6.85 -17.82 6.51
C SER A 125 -6.15 -16.95 7.57
N ASN A 126 -5.28 -16.04 7.12
CA ASN A 126 -4.52 -15.17 8.02
C ASN A 126 -5.29 -13.90 8.41
N ALA A 127 -6.25 -13.45 7.60
CA ALA A 127 -7.13 -12.33 7.91
C ALA A 127 -7.96 -12.62 9.18
N THR A 128 -8.31 -13.88 9.44
CA THR A 128 -8.94 -14.30 10.71
C THR A 128 -7.94 -14.44 11.85
N GLN A 129 -6.66 -14.68 11.54
CA GLN A 129 -5.62 -14.99 12.52
C GLN A 129 -4.93 -13.75 13.12
N GLN A 130 -4.96 -12.60 12.45
CA GLN A 130 -4.28 -11.38 12.94
C GLN A 130 -4.96 -10.71 14.14
N ILE A 131 -6.16 -11.13 14.53
CA ILE A 131 -6.70 -10.78 15.85
C ILE A 131 -6.15 -11.77 16.88
N GLN A 132 -4.87 -11.61 17.24
CA GLN A 132 -4.30 -12.28 18.42
C GLN A 132 -5.04 -11.75 19.66
N LEU A 133 -6.17 -12.37 20.02
CA LEU A 133 -6.83 -12.09 21.28
C LEU A 133 -5.79 -12.32 22.38
N PRO A 134 -5.55 -11.33 23.26
CA PRO A 134 -4.65 -11.49 24.38
C PRO A 134 -4.98 -12.79 25.13
N ARG A 135 -3.96 -13.52 25.61
CA ARG A 135 -4.19 -14.82 26.25
C ARG A 135 -5.17 -14.78 27.42
N TRP A 136 -5.27 -13.64 28.10
CA TRP A 136 -6.26 -13.41 29.15
C TRP A 136 -7.71 -13.40 28.61
N VAL A 137 -7.94 -12.85 27.42
CA VAL A 137 -9.27 -12.82 26.78
C VAL A 137 -9.70 -14.23 26.38
N GLN A 138 -8.80 -15.02 25.77
CA GLN A 138 -9.07 -16.42 25.42
C GLN A 138 -9.35 -17.28 26.66
N ALA A 139 -8.64 -17.04 27.77
CA ALA A 139 -8.88 -17.74 29.03
C ALA A 139 -10.29 -17.45 29.59
N ILE A 140 -10.76 -16.21 29.49
CA ILE A 140 -12.10 -15.80 29.96
C ILE A 140 -13.22 -16.37 29.07
N LEU A 141 -13.04 -16.36 27.74
CA LEU A 141 -14.03 -16.91 26.81
C LEU A 141 -14.17 -18.44 26.87
N ARG A 142 -13.18 -19.16 27.41
CA ARG A 142 -13.20 -20.63 27.54
C ARG A 142 -13.91 -21.13 28.80
N LEU A 143 -14.19 -20.25 29.77
CA LEU A 143 -14.93 -20.61 30.98
C LEU A 143 -16.43 -20.72 30.67
N PRO A 144 -17.13 -21.80 31.08
CA PRO A 144 -18.58 -21.88 30.95
C PRO A 144 -19.20 -20.73 31.74
N GLY A 145 -19.84 -19.79 31.04
CA GLY A 145 -20.41 -18.58 31.63
C GLY A 145 -19.50 -17.35 31.68
N GLY A 146 -18.29 -17.38 31.11
CA GLY A 146 -17.44 -16.18 31.01
C GLY A 146 -18.11 -15.03 30.25
N VAL A 147 -18.86 -15.36 29.20
CA VAL A 147 -19.70 -14.40 28.47
C VAL A 147 -20.85 -13.86 29.35
N ILE A 148 -21.40 -14.68 30.25
CA ILE A 148 -22.45 -14.28 31.19
C ILE A 148 -21.88 -13.32 32.24
N ILE A 149 -20.70 -13.61 32.81
CA ILE A 149 -20.03 -12.74 33.77
C ILE A 149 -19.67 -11.40 33.11
N LEU A 150 -19.13 -11.43 31.88
CA LEU A 150 -18.82 -10.24 31.12
C LEU A 150 -20.09 -9.42 30.80
N ALA A 151 -21.19 -10.08 30.45
CA ALA A 151 -22.48 -9.42 30.23
C ALA A 151 -23.06 -8.84 31.54
N LEU A 152 -22.93 -9.53 32.68
CA LEU A 152 -23.39 -9.05 33.98
C LEU A 152 -22.59 -7.84 34.49
N ILE A 153 -21.35 -7.64 34.03
CA ILE A 153 -20.54 -6.47 34.37
C ILE A 153 -20.76 -5.35 33.35
N LEU A 154 -20.82 -5.67 32.06
CA LEU A 154 -21.00 -4.68 31.00
C LEU A 154 -22.41 -4.10 30.97
N LEU A 155 -23.46 -4.88 31.23
CA LEU A 155 -24.85 -4.40 31.24
C LEU A 155 -25.11 -3.30 32.28
N PRO A 156 -24.74 -3.44 33.57
CA PRO A 156 -24.92 -2.34 34.51
C PRO A 156 -23.99 -1.17 34.18
N LEU A 157 -22.77 -1.41 33.69
CA LEU A 157 -21.85 -0.35 33.29
C LEU A 157 -22.42 0.49 32.13
N THR A 158 -23.02 -0.15 31.12
CA THR A 158 -23.66 0.56 30.00
C THR A 158 -24.92 1.30 30.45
N LEU A 159 -25.73 0.72 31.35
CA LEU A 159 -26.88 1.42 31.92
C LEU A 159 -26.47 2.64 32.75
N ILE A 160 -25.39 2.55 33.54
CA ILE A 160 -24.84 3.67 34.31
C ILE A 160 -24.31 4.76 33.37
N LEU A 161 -23.55 4.39 32.33
CA LEU A 161 -23.06 5.34 31.33
C LEU A 161 -24.21 6.01 30.57
N LEU A 162 -25.27 5.26 30.22
CA LEU A 162 -26.46 5.80 29.57
C LEU A 162 -27.21 6.76 30.50
N ALA A 163 -27.39 6.40 31.77
CA ALA A 163 -28.03 7.27 32.77
C ALA A 163 -27.23 8.55 33.01
N LEU A 164 -25.90 8.45 33.08
CA LEU A 164 -25.00 9.60 33.20
C LEU A 164 -25.07 10.50 31.97
N MET A 165 -25.09 9.93 30.76
CA MET A 165 -25.28 10.67 29.51
C MET A 165 -26.64 11.39 29.46
N LEU A 166 -27.71 10.73 29.90
CA LEU A 166 -29.05 11.34 29.99
C LEU A 166 -29.11 12.44 31.05
N ALA A 167 -28.49 12.24 32.21
CA ALA A 167 -28.40 13.26 33.26
C ALA A 167 -27.62 14.50 32.78
N LEU A 168 -26.48 14.29 32.12
CA LEU A 168 -25.71 15.38 31.50
C LEU A 168 -26.51 16.08 30.41
N MET A 169 -27.27 15.36 29.59
CA MET A 169 -28.21 15.95 28.63
C MET A 169 -29.26 16.83 29.32
N ILE A 170 -29.92 16.33 30.38
CA ILE A 170 -30.96 17.08 31.12
C ILE A 170 -30.37 18.33 31.80
N ILE A 171 -29.12 18.28 32.24
CA ILE A 171 -28.42 19.42 32.87
C ILE A 171 -27.91 20.40 31.80
N CYS A 172 -27.38 19.90 30.69
CA CYS A 172 -26.81 20.73 29.62
C CYS A 172 -27.89 21.37 28.73
N ILE A 173 -29.03 20.74 28.49
CA ILE A 173 -30.14 21.31 27.69
C ILE A 173 -30.60 22.68 28.21
N PRO A 174 -30.93 22.87 29.51
CA PRO A 174 -31.35 24.18 30.02
C PRO A 174 -30.19 25.18 30.02
N ILE A 175 -28.95 24.75 30.29
CA ILE A 175 -27.77 25.61 30.20
C ILE A 175 -27.56 26.09 28.76
N GLN A 176 -27.67 25.20 27.78
CA GLN A 176 -27.59 25.53 26.35
C GLN A 176 -28.77 26.40 25.90
N LEU A 177 -29.99 26.12 26.36
CA LEU A 177 -31.17 26.94 26.06
C LEU A 177 -31.01 28.35 26.62
N VAL A 178 -30.56 28.49 27.87
CA VAL A 178 -30.29 29.77 28.52
C VAL A 178 -29.14 30.49 27.83
N CYS A 179 -28.05 29.81 27.47
CA CYS A 179 -26.94 30.39 26.69
C CYS A 179 -27.35 30.77 25.26
N ASN A 180 -28.25 30.03 24.62
CA ASN A 180 -28.80 30.35 23.29
C ASN A 180 -29.83 31.50 23.36
N CYS A 181 -30.47 31.70 24.52
CA CYS A 181 -31.34 32.85 24.78
C CYS A 181 -30.57 34.11 25.23
N LEU A 182 -29.41 33.95 25.89
CA LEU A 182 -28.53 35.05 26.32
C LEU A 182 -27.46 35.40 25.28
N GLY A 183 -27.20 34.52 24.31
CA GLY A 183 -26.30 34.73 23.18
C GLY A 183 -27.02 35.40 22.02
N CYS A 184 -26.57 36.61 21.67
CA CYS A 184 -27.08 37.42 20.58
C CYS A 184 -27.36 36.63 19.31
N ALA A 185 -28.57 36.77 18.75
CA ALA A 185 -28.82 36.46 17.36
C ALA A 185 -27.82 37.24 16.49
N PRO A 186 -26.98 36.59 15.65
CA PRO A 186 -26.27 37.30 14.61
C PRO A 186 -27.33 37.83 13.64
N GLN A 187 -27.41 39.15 13.51
CA GLN A 187 -28.19 39.79 12.47
C GLN A 187 -27.75 39.21 11.11
N PRO A 188 -28.67 38.75 10.25
CA PRO A 188 -28.29 38.43 8.88
C PRO A 188 -27.74 39.71 8.22
N PRO A 189 -26.67 39.61 7.41
CA PRO A 189 -26.09 40.79 6.78
C PRO A 189 -27.16 41.53 5.96
N PRO A 190 -27.18 42.87 5.97
CA PRO A 190 -28.16 43.64 5.23
C PRO A 190 -28.07 43.30 3.74
N GLN A 191 -29.18 42.80 3.18
CA GLN A 191 -29.31 42.56 1.75
C GLN A 191 -29.48 43.91 1.04
N GLY A 192 -28.44 44.35 0.34
CA GLY A 192 -28.52 45.47 -0.59
C GLY A 192 -27.68 46.69 -0.21
N ALA A 193 -26.37 46.60 -0.40
CA ALA A 193 -25.52 47.76 -0.66
C ALA A 193 -24.59 47.43 -1.83
N THR A 194 -25.06 47.77 -3.03
CA THR A 194 -24.25 47.88 -4.23
C THR A 194 -23.46 49.19 -4.16
N ALA A 195 -22.12 49.13 -4.11
CA ALA A 195 -21.14 50.15 -4.55
C ALA A 195 -19.78 49.82 -3.89
N THR A 196 -18.85 49.22 -4.64
CA THR A 196 -17.62 49.87 -5.16
C THR A 196 -16.67 50.42 -4.08
N ASP A 197 -15.44 49.89 -4.11
CA ASP A 197 -14.19 50.45 -3.61
C ASP A 197 -14.09 50.96 -2.17
N ALA A 198 -13.42 50.17 -1.34
CA ALA A 198 -12.32 50.66 -0.49
C ALA A 198 -11.55 49.46 0.07
N GLY A 199 -10.27 49.36 -0.28
CA GLY A 199 -9.37 48.37 0.26
C GLY A 199 -9.14 48.55 1.76
N ALA A 200 -8.93 47.43 2.43
CA ALA A 200 -8.18 47.36 3.67
C ALA A 200 -7.67 45.93 3.80
N ASP A 201 -6.43 45.77 3.37
CA ASP A 201 -5.55 44.69 3.79
C ASP A 201 -5.54 44.61 5.33
N ASP A 202 -5.14 43.45 5.85
CA ASP A 202 -4.75 43.23 7.26
C ASP A 202 -5.82 42.64 8.20
N ALA A 203 -6.09 41.33 8.05
CA ALA A 203 -6.59 40.49 9.17
C ALA A 203 -6.23 39.00 9.06
N THR A 204 -5.20 38.62 8.30
CA THR A 204 -4.71 37.22 8.23
C THR A 204 -3.35 37.09 8.91
N ARG A 205 -3.27 37.41 10.21
CA ARG A 205 -2.07 37.15 11.00
C ARG A 205 -2.36 36.97 12.49
N ALA A 206 -3.10 35.93 12.86
CA ALA A 206 -3.06 35.38 14.23
C ALA A 206 -3.79 34.02 14.34
N SER A 207 -3.25 32.97 13.72
CA SER A 207 -3.40 31.62 14.26
C SER A 207 -2.27 30.75 13.71
N GLY A 208 -1.23 30.57 14.52
CA GLY A 208 -0.06 29.77 14.19
C GLY A 208 -0.40 28.28 14.22
N GLY A 209 -0.77 27.74 13.07
CA GLY A 209 -0.55 26.35 12.74
C GLY A 209 0.46 26.32 11.60
N LEU A 210 1.69 25.83 11.86
CA LEU A 210 2.63 25.52 10.79
C LEU A 210 1.93 24.58 9.82
N THR A 211 1.87 24.97 8.56
CA THR A 211 1.26 24.12 7.54
C THR A 211 2.10 22.85 7.39
N GLN A 212 1.45 21.76 7.01
CA GLN A 212 2.10 20.45 6.85
C GLN A 212 3.29 20.50 5.87
N GLU A 213 3.26 21.41 4.90
CA GLU A 213 4.36 21.65 3.97
C GLU A 213 5.60 22.25 4.65
N GLU A 214 5.44 23.21 5.57
CA GLU A 214 6.58 23.81 6.29
C GLU A 214 7.24 22.81 7.23
N MET A 215 6.45 21.96 7.90
CA MET A 215 6.98 20.89 8.76
C MET A 215 7.74 19.82 7.94
N MET A 216 7.24 19.48 6.74
CA MET A 216 7.97 18.57 5.84
C MET A 216 9.24 19.21 5.28
N ALA A 217 9.22 20.50 4.97
CA ALA A 217 10.40 21.23 4.51
C ALA A 217 11.50 21.30 5.59
N GLU A 218 11.13 21.55 6.85
CA GLU A 218 12.08 21.58 7.96
C GLU A 218 12.65 20.17 8.25
N MET A 219 11.81 19.14 8.21
CA MET A 219 12.27 17.75 8.42
C MET A 219 13.17 17.26 7.28
N ALA A 220 12.89 17.65 6.04
CA ALA A 220 13.75 17.37 4.89
C ALA A 220 15.10 18.08 4.99
N ALA A 221 15.12 19.33 5.47
CA ALA A 221 16.35 20.08 5.70
C ALA A 221 17.22 19.43 6.78
N ARG A 222 16.64 19.04 7.93
CA ARG A 222 17.36 18.32 8.99
C ARG A 222 17.94 16.99 8.52
N ASN A 223 17.21 16.25 7.68
CA ASN A 223 17.69 14.98 7.12
C ASN A 223 18.84 15.19 6.11
N ALA A 224 18.81 16.29 5.35
CA ALA A 224 19.91 16.66 4.46
C ALA A 224 21.19 17.06 5.23
N GLU A 225 21.05 17.74 6.36
CA GLU A 225 22.17 18.08 7.25
C GLU A 225 22.76 16.83 7.93
N ALA A 226 21.92 15.91 8.40
CA ALA A 226 22.38 14.63 8.95
C ALA A 226 23.18 13.81 7.94
N ARG A 227 22.79 13.83 6.66
CA ARG A 227 23.55 13.18 5.57
C ARG A 227 24.90 13.84 5.32
N LYS A 228 25.01 15.18 5.44
CA LYS A 228 26.30 15.89 5.33
C LYS A 228 27.21 15.55 6.51
N ALA A 229 26.67 15.40 7.71
CA ALA A 229 27.45 15.00 8.90
C ALA A 229 27.97 13.56 8.79
N ALA A 230 27.20 12.64 8.18
CA ALA A 230 27.60 11.24 7.98
C ALA A 230 28.60 11.02 6.81
N GLY A 231 28.90 12.05 6.01
CA GLY A 231 29.77 11.97 4.84
C GLY A 231 31.27 12.07 5.10
N LYS A 232 31.72 12.24 6.36
CA LYS A 232 33.15 12.30 6.69
C LYS A 232 33.62 10.95 7.23
N PRO A 233 34.46 10.19 6.48
CA PRO A 233 34.99 8.92 6.97
C PRO A 233 35.85 9.16 8.22
N PRO A 234 35.77 8.29 9.25
CA PRO A 234 36.66 8.38 10.40
C PRO A 234 38.10 8.14 9.94
N ALA A 235 39.00 9.06 10.32
CA ALA A 235 40.42 8.94 10.08
C ALA A 235 40.94 7.62 10.68
N GLN A 236 41.48 6.77 9.82
CA GLN A 236 42.22 5.57 10.21
C GLN A 236 43.37 5.99 11.14
N GLN A 237 43.32 5.54 12.39
CA GLN A 237 44.47 5.60 13.28
C GLN A 237 45.50 4.57 12.79
N ALA A 238 46.68 5.06 12.41
CA ALA A 238 47.83 4.23 12.11
C ALA A 238 48.37 3.57 13.40
N PRO A 239 48.83 2.31 13.36
CA PRO A 239 49.44 1.67 14.52
C PRO A 239 50.79 2.31 14.85
N MET A 240 50.95 2.79 16.10
CA MET A 240 52.24 3.15 16.68
C MET A 240 53.15 1.93 16.68
N SER A 241 54.26 2.02 15.94
CA SER A 241 55.43 1.16 16.14
C SER A 241 56.35 1.85 17.14
N ALA A 242 56.57 1.21 18.29
CA ALA A 242 57.74 1.39 19.15
C ALA A 242 57.92 0.11 19.96
#